data_AF-A0A2Z3J9R9-F1
#
_entry.id   AF-A0A2Z3J9R9-F1
#
_cell.length_a   1.000
_cell.length_b   1.000
_cell.length_c   1.000
_cell.angle_alpha   90.00
_cell.angle_beta   90.00
_cell.angle_gamma   90.00
#
_symmetry.space_group_name_H-M   'P 1'
#
loop_
_entity.id
_entity.type
_entity.pdbx_description
1 polymer ?
#
loop_
_entity_poly.entity_id
_entity_poly.type
_entity_poly.pdbx_seq_one_letter_code
_entity_poly.pdbx_strand_id
1 'polypeptide(L)' 'MRAYKGVVENGVVVLIGAKLPEGTVVTVTVGEGELLRAKISSALNRPKKIRVKLRPLPGLTSERSPGDAERPVPELV' A
#
# COMPACT_ATOMS: atom_id res chain seq x y z
N MET A 1 -30.79 -18.20 -10.56
CA MET A 1 -29.65 -17.36 -10.13
C MET A 1 -28.36 -18.11 -10.42
N ARG A 2 -27.31 -17.43 -10.88
CA ARG A 2 -25.98 -18.02 -11.10
C ARG A 2 -25.01 -17.50 -10.06
N ALA A 3 -24.22 -18.39 -9.47
CA ALA A 3 -23.13 -18.01 -8.59
C ALA A 3 -21.88 -17.74 -9.42
N TYR A 4 -21.20 -16.64 -9.13
CA TYR A 4 -19.89 -16.32 -9.72
C TYR A 4 -18.87 -16.27 -8.60
N LYS A 5 -17.68 -16.80 -8.86
CA LYS A 5 -16.56 -16.65 -7.93
C LYS A 5 -15.99 -15.25 -8.09
N GLY A 6 -15.77 -14.57 -6.98
CA GLY A 6 -15.17 -13.24 -6.97
C GLY A 6 -14.37 -13.00 -5.71
N VAL A 7 -13.57 -11.94 -5.74
CA VAL A 7 -12.80 -11.43 -4.60
C VAL A 7 -13.12 -9.95 -4.41
N VAL A 8 -12.94 -9.45 -3.20
CA VAL A 8 -13.05 -8.02 -2.93
C VAL A 8 -11.67 -7.40 -3.06
N GLU A 9 -11.50 -6.50 -4.02
CA GLU A 9 -10.30 -5.71 -4.19
C GLU A 9 -10.66 -4.23 -4.04
N ASN A 10 -9.99 -3.52 -3.14
CA ASN A 10 -10.25 -2.10 -2.88
C ASN A 10 -11.72 -1.76 -2.57
N GLY A 11 -12.45 -2.69 -1.94
CA GLY A 11 -13.87 -2.53 -1.61
C GLY A 11 -14.83 -2.83 -2.76
N VAL A 12 -14.34 -3.28 -3.92
CA VAL A 12 -15.14 -3.63 -5.10
C VAL A 12 -15.06 -5.13 -5.35
N VAL A 13 -16.19 -5.76 -5.70
CA VAL A 13 -16.22 -7.18 -6.07
C VAL A 13 -15.71 -7.34 -7.50
N VAL A 14 -14.62 -8.10 -7.65
CA VAL A 14 -14.03 -8.47 -8.93
C VAL A 14 -14.34 -9.94 -9.19
N LEU A 15 -14.93 -10.24 -10.35
CA LEU A 15 -15.23 -11.62 -10.74
C LEU A 15 -13.98 -12.32 -11.27
N ILE A 16 -13.79 -13.57 -10.89
CA ILE A 16 -12.68 -14.41 -11.33
C ILE A 16 -13.18 -15.33 -12.45
N GLY A 17 -12.57 -15.22 -13.63
CA GLY A 17 -12.85 -16.11 -14.76
C GLY A 17 -14.22 -15.89 -15.43
N ALA A 18 -14.90 -14.79 -15.12
CA ALA A 18 -16.18 -14.42 -15.72
C ALA A 18 -16.26 -12.91 -15.94
N LYS A 19 -17.01 -12.51 -16.97
CA LYS A 19 -17.42 -11.13 -17.20
C LYS A 19 -18.93 -11.09 -17.31
N LEU A 20 -19.54 -10.03 -16.77
CA LEU A 20 -20.97 -9.78 -16.90
C LEU A 20 -21.20 -8.65 -17.90
N PRO A 21 -22.32 -8.66 -18.64
CA PRO A 21 -22.70 -7.55 -19.49
C PRO A 21 -22.87 -6.25 -18.70
N GLU A 22 -22.60 -5.12 -19.34
CA GLU A 22 -22.87 -3.81 -18.76
C GLU A 22 -24.38 -3.64 -18.46
N GLY A 23 -24.68 -2.92 -17.38
CA GLY A 23 -26.06 -2.75 -16.91
C GLY A 23 -26.62 -3.95 -16.12
N THR A 24 -25.85 -5.03 -15.94
CA THR A 24 -26.28 -6.16 -15.10
C THR A 24 -26.35 -5.75 -13.63
N VAL A 25 -27.55 -5.78 -13.02
CA VAL A 25 -27.72 -5.60 -11.57
C VAL A 25 -27.37 -6.91 -10.86
N VAL A 26 -26.42 -6.84 -9.92
CA VAL A 26 -25.95 -8.01 -9.17
C VAL A 26 -26.21 -7.84 -7.68
N THR A 27 -26.62 -8.93 -7.04
CA THR A 27 -26.69 -9.06 -5.58
C THR A 27 -25.57 -9.98 -5.14
N VAL A 28 -24.75 -9.51 -4.20
CA VAL A 28 -23.62 -10.28 -3.66
C VAL A 28 -24.05 -10.92 -2.34
N THR A 29 -23.93 -12.25 -2.26
CA THR A 29 -24.10 -12.99 -1.02
C THR A 29 -22.73 -13.41 -0.52
N VAL A 30 -22.37 -12.97 0.69
CA VAL A 30 -21.10 -13.34 1.33
C VAL A 30 -21.42 -14.23 2.53
N GLY A 31 -20.84 -15.43 2.56
CA GLY A 31 -20.93 -16.32 3.72
C GLY A 31 -20.10 -15.80 4.90
N GLU A 32 -20.48 -16.17 6.12
CA GLU A 32 -19.79 -15.73 7.34
C GLU A 32 -18.32 -16.18 7.39
N GLY A 33 -18.04 -17.41 6.93
CA GLY A 33 -16.68 -17.96 6.88
C GLY A 33 -15.77 -17.22 5.90
N GLU A 34 -16.33 -16.80 4.76
CA GLU A 34 -15.63 -16.01 3.74
C GLU A 34 -15.32 -14.61 4.25
N LEU A 35 -16.29 -14.01 4.95
CA LEU A 35 -16.11 -12.71 5.58
C LEU A 35 -15.02 -12.74 6.66
N LEU A 36 -15.01 -13.80 7.49
CA LEU A 36 -13.99 -13.98 8.52
C LEU A 36 -12.60 -14.15 7.90
N ARG A 37 -12.47 -14.99 6.87
CA ARG A 37 -11.21 -15.19 6.14
C ARG A 37 -10.69 -13.89 5.52
N ALA A 38 -11.58 -13.11 4.90
CA ALA A 38 -11.23 -11.81 4.33
C ALA A 38 -10.73 -10.83 5.42
N LYS A 39 -11.39 -10.78 6.59
CA LYS A 39 -10.97 -9.94 7.71
C LYS A 39 -9.58 -10.32 8.25
N ILE A 40 -9.32 -11.62 8.41
CA ILE A 40 -8.02 -12.12 8.87
C ILE A 40 -6.92 -11.76 7.85
N SER A 41 -7.15 -12.03 6.57
CA SER A 41 -6.21 -11.71 5.50
C SER A 41 -5.92 -10.19 5.45
N SER A 42 -6.96 -9.37 5.53
CA SER A 42 -6.82 -7.91 5.59
C SER A 42 -6.00 -7.45 6.78
N ALA A 43 -6.19 -8.04 7.96
CA ALA A 43 -5.44 -7.70 9.16
C ALA A 43 -3.95 -8.10 9.06
N LEU A 44 -3.64 -9.26 8.47
CA LEU A 44 -2.26 -9.72 8.28
C LEU A 44 -1.49 -8.88 7.26
N ASN A 45 -2.14 -8.50 6.15
CA ASN A 45 -1.51 -7.74 5.07
C ASN A 45 -1.30 -6.26 5.39
N ARG A 46 -1.66 -5.79 6.59
CA ARG A 46 -1.39 -4.40 7.01
C ARG A 46 0.12 -4.20 7.18
N PRO A 47 0.71 -3.17 6.57
CA PRO A 47 2.12 -2.86 6.76
C PRO A 47 2.37 -2.54 8.22
N LYS A 48 3.06 -3.44 8.92
CA LYS A 48 3.45 -3.23 10.32
C LYS A 48 4.47 -2.09 10.34
N LYS A 49 4.17 -0.99 11.03
CA LYS A 49 5.14 0.07 11.31
C LYS A 49 6.19 -0.48 12.28
N ILE A 50 7.24 -1.09 11.73
CA ILE A 50 8.39 -1.53 12.52
C ILE A 50 9.13 -0.26 12.96
N ARG A 51 9.00 0.10 14.24
CA ARG A 51 9.83 1.13 14.86
C ARG A 51 11.23 0.56 15.04
N VAL A 52 12.07 0.71 14.01
CA VAL A 52 13.49 0.36 14.10
C VAL A 52 14.14 1.35 15.07
N LYS A 53 14.45 0.90 16.30
CA LYS A 53 15.35 1.64 17.19
C LYS A 53 16.76 1.48 16.62
N LEU A 54 17.16 2.39 15.74
CA LEU A 54 18.55 2.56 15.35
C LEU A 54 19.33 2.94 16.61
N ARG A 55 20.13 2.01 17.14
CA ARG A 55 21.16 2.37 18.12
C ARG A 55 22.26 3.10 17.35
N PRO A 56 22.62 4.34 17.72
CA PRO A 56 23.73 5.04 17.09
C PRO A 56 25.00 4.20 17.27
N LEU A 57 25.66 3.85 16.16
CA LEU A 57 26.99 3.28 16.20
C LEU A 57 27.98 4.43 16.49
N PRO A 58 28.82 4.34 17.54
CA PRO A 58 29.83 5.37 17.80
C PRO A 58 30.81 5.41 16.63
N GLY A 59 30.96 6.58 15.98
CA GLY A 59 31.93 6.78 14.88
C GLY A 59 31.38 7.42 13.60
N LEU A 60 30.07 7.66 13.48
CA LEU A 60 29.50 8.41 12.36
C LEU A 60 29.42 9.91 12.69
N THR A 61 30.56 10.58 12.68
CA THR A 61 30.64 12.04 12.59
C THR A 61 30.95 12.41 11.15
N SER A 62 30.01 13.05 10.45
CA SER A 62 30.29 13.66 9.14
C SER A 62 31.29 14.80 9.35
N GLU A 63 32.53 14.64 8.89
CA GLU A 63 33.44 15.77 8.75
C GLU A 63 32.89 16.71 7.67
N ARG A 64 32.55 17.92 8.09
CA ARG A 64 32.23 19.03 7.19
C ARG A 64 33.53 19.56 6.60
N SER A 65 33.81 19.29 5.34
CA SER A 65 34.95 19.88 4.63
C SER A 65 34.76 21.40 4.50
N PRO A 66 35.71 22.23 4.96
CA PRO A 66 35.66 23.68 4.81
C PRO A 66 36.18 24.04 3.41
N GLY A 67 35.32 23.88 2.39
CA GLY A 67 35.66 24.19 0.99
C GLY A 67 34.56 24.90 0.19
N ASP A 68 33.30 24.84 0.62
CA ASP A 68 32.15 25.41 -0.11
C ASP A 68 31.69 26.76 0.44
N ALA A 69 32.63 27.65 0.72
CA ALA A 69 32.30 29.02 1.12
C ALA A 69 33.13 30.03 0.31
N GLU A 70 32.95 30.05 -1.01
CA GLU A 70 33.02 31.26 -1.84
C GLU A 70 32.87 30.93 -3.33
N ARG A 71 31.65 31.06 -3.85
CA ARG A 71 31.44 31.55 -5.23
C ARG A 71 30.24 32.49 -5.23
N PRO A 72 30.42 33.78 -5.60
CA PRO A 72 29.32 34.73 -5.69
C PRO A 72 28.43 34.41 -6.91
N VAL A 73 27.12 34.50 -6.68
CA VAL A 73 26.05 34.34 -7.70
C VAL A 73 26.18 35.43 -8.77
N PRO A 74 26.21 35.09 -10.08
CA PRO A 74 26.08 36.10 -11.12
C PRO A 74 24.61 36.55 -11.25
N GLU A 75 24.45 37.86 -11.24
CA GLU A 75 23.20 38.60 -11.42
C GLU A 75 22.63 38.35 -12.83
N LEU A 76 21.36 37.94 -12.90
CA LEU A 76 20.63 37.67 -14.15
C LEU A 76 20.27 39.01 -14.80
N VAL A 77 20.69 39.25 -16.05
CA VAL A 77 20.14 40.28 -16.95
C VAL A 77 19.27 39.60 -17.99
#